data_AF-A0A7X4XI33-F1
#
_entry.id   AF-A0A7X4XI33-F1
#
_cell.length_a   1.000
_cell.length_b   1.000
_cell.length_c   1.000
_cell.angle_alpha   90.00
_cell.angle_beta   90.00
_cell.angle_gamma   90.00
#
_symmetry.space_group_name_H-M   'P 1'
#
loop_
_entity.id
_entity.type
_entity.pdbx_description
1 polymer ?
#
loop_
_entity_poly.entity_id
_entity_poly.type
_entity_poly.pdbx_seq_one_letter_code
_entity_poly.pdbx_strand_id
1 'polypeptide(L)'
;MGINRSLAHLSASDSSLSKEEKNPPSEPTTPQVVGDEEPSDWCLHVFGSFLSVYETQWEYQYGSQPTGKFIDFAESIDANSLNRVLKHCHERIQLGNSWPPQMGELWVLRDALTAEELLDSRIRVLSREPENQIEKWLVQNKLYDLKRVAENKLDQLFKKYYLEAKRLEEKGKLITELPDNLLPAHSIKNVNDIKREEYELQHGKQLNPRIQAILNSKKTPL
;
A
#
# COMPACT_ATOMS: atom_id res chain seq x y z
N MET A 1 -32.14 49.25 -1.27
CA MET A 1 -31.47 48.19 -2.05
C MET A 1 -31.03 48.78 -3.38
N GLY A 2 -29.80 48.45 -3.77
CA GLY A 2 -28.99 49.18 -4.72
C GLY A 2 -29.42 49.10 -6.19
N ILE A 3 -28.85 50.07 -6.91
CA ILE A 3 -29.05 50.51 -8.28
C ILE A 3 -28.44 49.50 -9.26
N ASN A 4 -29.11 49.23 -10.40
CA ASN A 4 -28.49 48.97 -11.71
C ASN A 4 -29.56 48.66 -12.77
N ARG A 5 -29.74 49.55 -13.76
CA ARG A 5 -29.37 49.28 -15.16
C ARG A 5 -29.82 50.39 -16.09
N SER A 6 -28.81 50.87 -16.81
CA SER A 6 -28.80 51.87 -17.88
C SER A 6 -29.75 51.55 -19.02
N LEU A 7 -30.39 52.59 -19.55
CA LEU A 7 -30.97 52.60 -20.89
C LEU A 7 -30.70 53.97 -21.52
N ALA A 8 -30.44 53.91 -22.82
CA ALA A 8 -30.23 55.00 -23.77
C ALA A 8 -28.89 55.73 -23.66
N HIS A 9 -28.04 55.57 -24.67
CA HIS A 9 -27.93 56.62 -25.68
C HIS A 9 -27.71 55.99 -27.07
N LEU A 10 -28.61 56.36 -27.96
CA LEU A 10 -28.65 56.06 -29.38
C LEU A 10 -27.63 56.92 -30.15
N SER A 11 -27.19 56.35 -31.26
CA SER A 11 -26.90 57.00 -32.55
C SER A 11 -25.85 58.12 -32.60
N ALA A 12 -24.72 57.78 -33.21
CA ALA A 12 -24.10 58.67 -34.19
C ALA A 12 -23.64 57.82 -35.38
N SER A 13 -24.35 57.97 -36.50
CA SER A 13 -23.82 57.68 -37.83
C SER A 13 -22.78 58.74 -38.15
N ASP A 14 -21.62 58.35 -38.69
CA ASP A 14 -21.12 59.02 -39.88
C ASP A 14 -20.17 58.15 -40.67
N SER A 15 -20.38 58.26 -41.97
CA SER A 15 -19.87 57.47 -43.07
C SER A 15 -18.43 57.81 -43.45
N SER A 16 -17.65 56.80 -43.81
CA SER A 16 -16.65 56.94 -44.88
C SER A 16 -16.30 55.57 -45.49
N LEU A 17 -16.81 55.39 -46.72
CA LEU A 17 -16.45 54.34 -47.68
C LEU A 17 -14.94 54.36 -47.96
N SER A 18 -14.31 53.18 -47.98
CA SER A 18 -13.16 52.86 -48.85
C SER A 18 -13.13 51.35 -49.09
N LYS A 19 -12.85 50.98 -50.34
CA LYS A 19 -13.14 49.70 -50.98
C LYS A 19 -12.22 48.55 -50.53
N GLU A 20 -12.87 47.44 -50.19
CA GLU A 20 -12.65 46.07 -50.69
C GLU A 20 -11.23 45.69 -51.18
N GLU A 21 -10.53 44.87 -50.40
CA GLU A 21 -9.74 43.75 -50.95
C GLU A 21 -9.70 42.58 -49.94
N LYS A 22 -10.00 41.41 -50.47
CA LYS A 22 -10.46 40.20 -49.78
C LYS A 22 -9.26 39.26 -49.58
N ASN A 23 -8.68 39.23 -48.37
CA ASN A 23 -7.71 38.19 -47.99
C ASN A 23 -8.38 37.17 -47.06
N PRO A 24 -8.25 35.85 -47.34
CA PRO A 24 -8.91 34.82 -46.54
C PRO A 24 -8.32 34.75 -45.11
N PRO A 25 -9.11 34.31 -44.11
CA PRO A 25 -8.62 34.14 -42.75
C PRO A 25 -7.53 33.07 -42.73
N SER A 26 -6.36 33.46 -42.22
CA SER A 26 -5.27 32.54 -41.87
C SER A 26 -5.82 31.46 -40.95
N GLU A 27 -5.51 30.22 -41.31
CA GLU A 27 -5.86 28.99 -40.61
C GLU A 27 -5.60 29.09 -39.10
N PRO A 28 -6.39 28.39 -38.26
CA PRO A 28 -6.06 28.26 -36.86
C PRO A 28 -4.69 27.59 -36.77
N THR A 29 -3.73 28.27 -36.15
CA THR A 29 -2.46 27.70 -35.72
C THR A 29 -2.75 26.45 -34.90
N THR A 30 -2.63 25.29 -35.54
CA THR A 30 -2.51 24.00 -34.88
C THR A 30 -1.41 24.15 -33.84
N PRO A 31 -1.65 23.87 -32.55
CA PRO A 31 -0.53 23.66 -31.64
C PRO A 31 0.29 22.53 -32.26
N GLN A 32 1.55 22.86 -32.60
CA GLN A 32 2.51 21.90 -33.11
C GLN A 32 2.52 20.68 -32.19
N VAL A 33 2.10 19.55 -32.73
CA VAL A 33 2.22 18.24 -32.08
C VAL A 33 3.70 18.00 -31.89
N VAL A 34 4.15 18.13 -30.64
CA VAL A 34 5.50 17.84 -30.23
C VAL A 34 5.64 16.32 -30.22
N GLY A 35 6.36 15.78 -31.21
CA GLY A 35 6.94 14.44 -31.21
C GLY A 35 6.00 13.29 -31.61
N ASP A 36 5.99 12.95 -32.89
CA ASP A 36 5.65 11.59 -33.35
C ASP A 36 6.80 10.64 -32.95
N GLU A 37 6.94 10.34 -31.65
CA GLU A 37 7.64 9.12 -31.25
C GLU A 37 6.62 7.99 -31.37
N GLU A 38 6.79 7.14 -32.39
CA GLU A 38 5.96 5.95 -32.53
C GLU A 38 6.06 5.14 -31.23
N PRO A 39 4.91 4.78 -30.62
CA PRO A 39 4.92 4.06 -29.35
C PRO A 39 5.61 2.70 -29.54
N SER A 40 6.52 2.35 -28.62
CA SER A 40 7.19 1.06 -28.60
C SER A 40 6.19 -0.11 -28.69
N ASP A 41 6.58 -1.22 -29.33
CA ASP A 41 5.81 -2.47 -29.35
C ASP A 41 5.36 -2.91 -27.94
N TRP A 42 6.20 -2.67 -26.93
CA TRP A 42 5.85 -2.93 -25.53
C TRP A 42 4.72 -2.01 -25.04
N CYS A 43 4.79 -0.71 -25.36
CA CYS A 43 3.74 0.24 -25.02
C CYS A 43 2.41 -0.14 -25.67
N LEU A 44 2.43 -0.55 -26.94
CA LEU A 44 1.26 -1.04 -27.65
C LEU A 44 0.71 -2.34 -27.03
N HIS A 45 1.57 -3.26 -26.61
CA HIS A 45 1.16 -4.47 -25.91
C HIS A 45 0.48 -4.15 -24.55
N VAL A 46 1.09 -3.25 -23.76
CA VAL A 46 0.54 -2.81 -22.47
C VAL A 46 -0.81 -2.14 -22.69
N PHE A 47 -0.91 -1.22 -23.67
CA PHE A 47 -2.15 -0.54 -24.04
C PHE A 47 -3.23 -1.51 -24.51
N GLY A 48 -2.88 -2.45 -25.40
CA GLY A 48 -3.77 -3.49 -25.90
C GLY A 48 -4.26 -4.41 -24.79
N SER A 49 -3.44 -4.69 -23.79
CA SER A 49 -3.84 -5.49 -22.62
C SER A 49 -4.95 -4.79 -21.84
N PHE A 50 -4.82 -3.49 -21.55
CA PHE A 50 -5.88 -2.73 -20.88
C PHE A 50 -7.14 -2.58 -21.75
N LEU A 51 -6.96 -2.36 -23.06
CA LEU A 51 -8.07 -2.33 -24.01
C LEU A 51 -8.83 -3.66 -24.03
N SER A 52 -8.15 -4.80 -23.91
CA SER A 52 -8.82 -6.11 -23.86
C SER A 52 -9.66 -6.32 -22.59
N VAL A 53 -9.30 -5.66 -21.48
CA VAL A 53 -9.99 -5.80 -20.18
C VAL A 53 -11.18 -4.86 -20.08
N TYR A 54 -11.06 -3.63 -20.59
CA TYR A 54 -12.04 -2.56 -20.42
C TYR A 54 -12.80 -2.20 -21.72
N GLU A 55 -12.35 -2.71 -22.85
CA GLU A 55 -12.94 -2.54 -24.19
C GLU A 55 -13.30 -1.07 -24.48
N THR A 56 -14.56 -0.82 -24.81
CA THR A 56 -15.10 0.50 -25.17
C THR A 56 -14.89 1.57 -24.10
N GLN A 57 -14.78 1.20 -22.83
CA GLN A 57 -14.59 2.16 -21.74
C GLN A 57 -13.16 2.69 -21.70
N TRP A 58 -12.20 1.85 -22.09
CA TRP A 58 -10.80 2.27 -22.23
C TRP A 58 -10.66 3.34 -23.31
N GLU A 59 -11.22 3.07 -24.49
CA GLU A 59 -11.18 3.98 -25.63
C GLU A 59 -11.89 5.30 -25.32
N TYR A 60 -13.00 5.27 -24.59
CA TYR A 60 -13.69 6.48 -24.16
C TYR A 60 -12.83 7.38 -23.26
N GLN A 61 -12.01 6.80 -22.38
CA GLN A 61 -11.23 7.56 -21.39
C GLN A 61 -9.84 7.96 -21.88
N TYR A 62 -9.18 7.08 -22.65
CA TYR A 62 -7.79 7.22 -23.06
C TYR A 62 -7.60 7.34 -24.58
N GLY A 63 -8.66 7.19 -25.36
CA GLY A 63 -8.61 7.18 -26.82
C GLY A 63 -8.16 5.83 -27.38
N SER A 64 -8.02 5.78 -28.71
CA SER A 64 -7.64 4.57 -29.45
C SER A 64 -6.12 4.35 -29.51
N GLN A 65 -5.32 5.32 -29.08
CA GLN A 65 -3.85 5.30 -29.14
C GLN A 65 -3.23 5.72 -27.80
N PRO A 66 -2.06 5.16 -27.43
CA PRO A 66 -1.36 5.56 -26.22
C PRO A 66 -0.91 7.02 -26.33
N THR A 67 -1.21 7.80 -25.30
CA THR A 67 -0.83 9.22 -25.19
C THR A 67 0.35 9.37 -24.23
N GLY A 68 1.22 10.38 -24.38
CA GLY A 68 2.49 10.57 -23.65
C GLY A 68 2.58 10.03 -22.21
N LYS A 69 1.69 10.44 -21.29
CA LYS A 69 1.73 9.94 -19.89
C LYS A 69 1.57 8.42 -19.76
N PHE A 70 0.85 7.80 -20.67
CA PHE A 70 0.71 6.35 -20.75
C PHE A 70 1.99 5.70 -21.30
N ILE A 71 2.65 6.35 -22.25
CA ILE A 71 3.94 5.89 -22.79
C ILE A 71 4.96 5.86 -21.66
N ASP A 72 5.09 6.94 -20.88
CA ASP A 72 5.96 7.01 -19.71
C ASP A 72 5.66 5.88 -18.70
N PHE A 73 4.38 5.60 -18.47
CA PHE A 73 3.95 4.51 -17.58
C PHE A 73 4.35 3.14 -18.14
N ALA A 74 4.08 2.90 -19.42
CA ALA A 74 4.38 1.64 -20.08
C ALA A 74 5.88 1.35 -20.14
N GLU A 75 6.72 2.38 -20.31
CA GLU A 75 8.17 2.22 -20.26
C GLU A 75 8.68 1.91 -18.85
N SER A 76 7.98 2.39 -17.81
CA SER A 76 8.35 2.16 -16.41
C SER A 76 7.94 0.79 -15.85
N ILE A 77 7.10 0.04 -16.57
CA ILE A 77 6.48 -1.20 -16.06
C ILE A 77 7.08 -2.44 -16.70
N ASP A 78 7.39 -3.44 -15.88
CA ASP A 78 7.81 -4.77 -16.31
C ASP A 78 6.62 -5.71 -16.49
N ALA A 79 6.84 -6.86 -17.12
CA ALA A 79 5.78 -7.85 -17.37
C ALA A 79 5.11 -8.37 -16.09
N ASN A 80 5.85 -8.50 -14.98
CA ASN A 80 5.26 -8.97 -13.73
C ASN A 80 4.36 -7.89 -13.10
N SER A 81 4.81 -6.64 -13.09
CA SER A 81 3.98 -5.55 -12.59
C SER A 81 2.78 -5.29 -13.50
N LEU A 82 2.91 -5.45 -14.82
CA LEU A 82 1.76 -5.38 -15.73
C LEU A 82 0.71 -6.43 -15.35
N ASN A 83 1.11 -7.68 -15.19
CA ASN A 83 0.19 -8.75 -14.75
C ASN A 83 -0.46 -8.41 -13.40
N ARG A 84 0.29 -7.82 -12.47
CA ARG A 84 -0.25 -7.36 -11.18
C ARG A 84 -1.32 -6.29 -11.36
N VAL A 85 -1.06 -5.27 -12.17
CA VAL A 85 -2.01 -4.20 -12.46
C VAL A 85 -3.26 -4.75 -13.16
N LEU A 86 -3.08 -5.68 -14.11
CA LEU A 86 -4.21 -6.33 -14.77
C LEU A 86 -5.04 -7.14 -13.78
N LYS A 87 -4.45 -7.89 -12.86
CA LYS A 87 -5.20 -8.58 -11.78
C LYS A 87 -6.03 -7.60 -10.96
N HIS A 88 -5.47 -6.47 -10.55
CA HIS A 88 -6.21 -5.39 -9.87
C HIS A 88 -7.39 -4.86 -10.69
N CYS A 89 -7.20 -4.72 -12.01
CA CYS A 89 -8.28 -4.29 -12.91
C CYS A 89 -9.42 -5.31 -12.95
N HIS A 90 -9.10 -6.60 -13.04
CA HIS A 90 -10.11 -7.68 -12.98
C HIS A 90 -10.84 -7.72 -11.64
N GLU A 91 -10.12 -7.57 -10.51
CA GLU A 91 -10.73 -7.49 -9.18
C GLU A 91 -11.72 -6.32 -9.09
N ARG A 92 -11.37 -5.15 -9.64
CA ARG A 92 -12.28 -3.98 -9.67
C ARG A 92 -13.54 -4.27 -10.48
N ILE A 93 -13.41 -4.92 -11.64
CA ILE A 93 -14.54 -5.30 -12.48
C ILE A 93 -15.45 -6.28 -11.74
N GLN A 94 -14.89 -7.27 -11.04
CA GLN A 94 -15.65 -8.22 -10.22
C GLN A 94 -16.40 -7.54 -9.07
N LEU A 95 -15.83 -6.48 -8.50
CA LEU A 95 -16.47 -5.65 -7.46
C LEU A 95 -17.54 -4.70 -8.02
N GLY A 96 -17.78 -4.70 -9.34
CA GLY A 96 -18.80 -3.88 -10.00
C GLY A 96 -18.30 -2.53 -10.52
N ASN A 97 -17.00 -2.23 -10.38
CA ASN A 97 -16.38 -1.05 -10.95
C ASN A 97 -15.85 -1.37 -12.35
N SER A 98 -16.70 -1.17 -13.35
CA SER A 98 -16.37 -1.43 -14.75
C SER A 98 -15.41 -0.40 -15.34
N TRP A 99 -15.33 0.82 -14.78
CA TRP A 99 -14.53 1.91 -15.35
C TRP A 99 -13.02 1.73 -15.17
N PRO A 100 -12.21 2.08 -16.21
CA PRO A 100 -10.76 2.06 -16.13
C PRO A 100 -10.18 2.90 -14.99
N PRO A 101 -9.09 2.46 -14.36
CA PRO A 101 -8.35 3.26 -13.40
C PRO A 101 -7.82 4.55 -14.03
N GLN A 102 -7.72 5.62 -13.25
CA GLN A 102 -7.03 6.84 -13.67
C GLN A 102 -5.52 6.60 -13.76
N MET A 103 -4.80 7.43 -14.54
CA MET A 103 -3.36 7.31 -14.69
C MET A 103 -2.63 7.27 -13.34
N GLY A 104 -2.98 8.17 -12.41
CA GLY A 104 -2.39 8.18 -11.05
C GLY A 104 -2.69 6.90 -10.26
N GLU A 105 -3.83 6.26 -10.48
CA GLU A 105 -4.16 4.97 -9.85
C GLU A 105 -3.32 3.83 -10.43
N LEU A 106 -3.08 3.82 -11.75
CA LEU A 106 -2.23 2.81 -12.40
C LEU A 106 -0.81 2.78 -11.79
N TRP A 107 -0.22 3.96 -11.53
CA TRP A 107 1.07 4.07 -10.85
C TRP A 107 1.06 3.45 -9.45
N VAL A 108 -0.03 3.64 -8.69
CA VAL A 108 -0.17 3.05 -7.35
C VAL A 108 -0.39 1.54 -7.44
N LEU A 109 -1.20 1.08 -8.39
CA LEU A 109 -1.52 -0.34 -8.57
C LEU A 109 -0.31 -1.17 -8.99
N ARG A 110 0.67 -0.56 -9.68
CA ARG A 110 1.95 -1.20 -10.03
C ARG A 110 2.64 -1.82 -8.81
N ASP A 111 2.68 -1.05 -7.72
CA ASP A 111 3.42 -1.38 -6.50
C ASP A 111 2.51 -1.90 -5.36
N ALA A 112 1.21 -2.03 -5.62
CA ALA A 112 0.22 -2.50 -4.65
C ALA A 112 0.04 -4.02 -4.74
N LEU A 113 -0.01 -4.71 -3.60
CA LEU A 113 -0.32 -6.14 -3.55
C LEU A 113 -1.76 -6.41 -3.97
N THR A 114 -1.98 -7.47 -4.74
CA THR A 114 -3.33 -7.95 -5.13
C THR A 114 -4.08 -8.55 -3.95
N ALA A 115 -5.40 -8.72 -4.08
CA ALA A 115 -6.19 -9.37 -3.03
C ALA A 115 -5.74 -10.83 -2.81
N GLU A 116 -5.36 -11.52 -3.89
CA GLU A 116 -4.79 -12.86 -3.86
C GLU A 116 -3.46 -12.91 -3.08
N GLU A 117 -2.51 -12.05 -3.40
CA GLU A 117 -1.22 -11.98 -2.70
C GLU A 117 -1.38 -11.65 -1.21
N LEU A 118 -2.35 -10.80 -0.87
CA LEU A 118 -2.68 -10.45 0.52
C LEU A 118 -3.27 -11.66 1.26
N LEU A 119 -4.12 -12.44 0.60
CA LEU A 119 -4.70 -13.67 1.16
C LEU A 119 -3.59 -14.72 1.41
N ASP A 120 -2.71 -14.94 0.44
CA ASP A 120 -1.59 -15.88 0.60
C ASP A 120 -0.66 -15.45 1.73
N SER A 121 -0.35 -14.14 1.81
CA SER A 121 0.41 -13.56 2.91
C SER A 121 -0.28 -13.78 4.26
N ARG A 122 -1.60 -13.62 4.32
CA ARG A 122 -2.40 -13.90 5.51
C ARG A 122 -2.27 -15.36 5.93
N ILE A 123 -2.39 -16.31 5.00
CA ILE A 123 -2.25 -17.74 5.28
C ILE A 123 -0.87 -18.03 5.88
N ARG A 124 0.21 -17.54 5.25
CA ARG A 124 1.59 -17.69 5.73
C ARG A 124 1.81 -17.10 7.12
N VAL A 125 1.28 -15.90 7.38
CA VAL A 125 1.39 -15.27 8.70
C VAL A 125 0.65 -16.08 9.77
N LEU A 126 -0.54 -16.60 9.47
CA LEU A 126 -1.31 -17.41 10.40
C LEU A 126 -0.68 -18.80 10.65
N SER A 127 -0.07 -19.40 9.62
CA SER A 127 0.68 -20.67 9.70
C SER A 127 2.05 -20.52 10.35
N ARG A 128 2.55 -19.29 10.53
CA ARG A 128 3.90 -18.95 11.02
C ARG A 128 5.02 -19.34 10.06
N GLU A 129 4.75 -19.25 8.77
CA GLU A 129 5.73 -19.48 7.71
C GLU A 129 5.97 -18.18 6.92
N PRO A 130 6.55 -17.13 7.55
CA PRO A 130 6.72 -15.85 6.89
C PRO A 130 7.82 -15.92 5.81
N GLU A 131 7.52 -15.40 4.64
CA GLU A 131 8.45 -15.29 3.52
C GLU A 131 9.20 -13.95 3.56
N ASN A 132 8.47 -12.86 3.78
CA ASN A 132 8.98 -11.49 3.72
C ASN A 132 9.27 -10.89 5.11
N GLN A 133 10.08 -9.83 5.16
CA GLN A 133 10.34 -9.09 6.42
C GLN A 133 9.05 -8.53 7.04
N ILE A 134 8.15 -7.99 6.21
CA ILE A 134 6.81 -7.56 6.64
C ILE A 134 6.07 -8.70 7.35
N GLU A 135 6.07 -9.90 6.77
CA GLU A 135 5.39 -11.06 7.34
C GLU A 135 6.03 -11.49 8.66
N LYS A 136 7.37 -11.47 8.75
CA LYS A 136 8.10 -11.72 10.01
C LYS A 136 7.68 -10.73 11.10
N TRP A 137 7.58 -9.45 10.76
CA TRP A 137 7.13 -8.41 11.70
C TRP A 137 5.69 -8.64 12.17
N LEU A 138 4.79 -9.03 11.24
CA LEU A 138 3.40 -9.34 11.57
C LEU A 138 3.29 -10.56 12.49
N VAL A 139 4.07 -11.61 12.23
CA VAL A 139 4.13 -12.80 13.08
C VAL A 139 4.58 -12.46 14.50
N GLN A 140 5.56 -11.57 14.65
CA GLN A 140 6.09 -11.18 15.96
C GLN A 140 5.18 -10.24 16.74
N ASN A 141 4.64 -9.21 16.09
CA ASN A 141 3.96 -8.11 16.77
C ASN A 141 2.44 -8.23 16.78
N LYS A 142 1.84 -8.86 15.76
CA LYS A 142 0.39 -8.78 15.49
C LYS A 142 -0.31 -10.13 15.40
N LEU A 143 0.41 -11.25 15.40
CA LEU A 143 -0.17 -12.59 15.26
C LEU A 143 -1.21 -12.91 16.34
N TYR A 144 -0.96 -12.49 17.58
CA TYR A 144 -1.88 -12.73 18.68
C TYR A 144 -3.26 -12.11 18.43
N ASP A 145 -3.29 -10.86 17.94
CA ASP A 145 -4.53 -10.17 17.58
C ASP A 145 -5.20 -10.87 16.39
N LEU A 146 -4.42 -11.18 15.35
CA LEU A 146 -4.92 -11.80 14.12
C LEU A 146 -5.61 -13.15 14.38
N LYS A 147 -5.12 -13.96 15.33
CA LYS A 147 -5.71 -15.28 15.66
C LYS A 147 -7.02 -15.18 16.45
N ARG A 148 -7.31 -14.05 17.09
CA ARG A 148 -8.48 -13.88 17.98
C ARG A 148 -9.65 -13.19 17.30
N VAL A 149 -9.41 -12.60 16.13
CA VAL A 149 -10.42 -11.86 15.36
C VAL A 149 -11.29 -12.84 14.59
N ALA A 150 -12.59 -12.55 14.52
CA ALA A 150 -13.51 -13.33 13.70
C ALA A 150 -13.16 -13.20 12.21
N GLU A 151 -13.34 -14.29 11.45
CA GLU A 151 -12.90 -14.40 10.05
C GLU A 151 -13.41 -13.25 9.16
N ASN A 152 -14.67 -12.82 9.36
CA ASN A 152 -15.30 -11.74 8.61
C ASN A 152 -14.62 -10.36 8.78
N LYS A 153 -13.87 -10.13 9.86
CA LYS A 153 -13.14 -8.89 10.11
C LYS A 153 -11.63 -9.04 9.91
N LEU A 154 -11.17 -10.26 9.68
CA LEU A 154 -9.75 -10.58 9.63
C LEU A 154 -9.09 -9.87 8.44
N ASP A 155 -9.71 -9.90 7.26
CA ASP A 155 -9.12 -9.29 6.05
C ASP A 155 -8.90 -7.78 6.18
N GLN A 156 -9.87 -7.06 6.75
CA GLN A 156 -9.75 -5.62 6.97
C GLN A 156 -8.64 -5.29 7.96
N LEU A 157 -8.53 -6.08 9.03
CA LEU A 157 -7.54 -5.88 10.08
C LEU A 157 -6.13 -6.27 9.60
N PHE A 158 -6.01 -7.37 8.87
CA PHE A 158 -4.76 -7.79 8.25
C PHE A 158 -4.26 -6.75 7.24
N LYS A 159 -5.13 -6.26 6.35
CA LYS A 159 -4.78 -5.19 5.40
C LYS A 159 -4.25 -3.94 6.11
N LYS A 160 -4.88 -3.55 7.24
CA LYS A 160 -4.42 -2.41 8.05
C LYS A 160 -3.01 -2.65 8.62
N TYR A 161 -2.76 -3.81 9.21
CA TYR A 161 -1.45 -4.14 9.78
C TYR A 161 -0.36 -4.32 8.72
N TYR A 162 -0.71 -4.87 7.56
CA TYR A 162 0.21 -4.99 6.43
C TYR A 162 0.63 -3.60 5.94
N LEU A 163 -0.30 -2.66 5.79
CA LEU A 163 0.02 -1.27 5.44
C LEU A 163 0.85 -0.56 6.52
N GLU A 164 0.59 -0.83 7.80
CA GLU A 164 1.40 -0.33 8.90
C GLU A 164 2.85 -0.83 8.78
N ALA A 165 3.03 -2.12 8.54
CA ALA A 165 4.34 -2.74 8.36
C ALA A 165 5.06 -2.20 7.11
N LYS A 166 4.38 -2.08 5.96
CA LYS A 166 4.95 -1.49 4.73
C LYS A 166 5.44 -0.05 4.97
N ARG A 167 4.66 0.77 5.69
CA ARG A 167 5.08 2.12 6.07
C ARG A 167 6.26 2.16 7.03
N LEU A 168 6.43 1.13 7.87
CA LEU A 168 7.59 1.00 8.75
C LEU A 168 8.84 0.58 7.98
N GLU A 169 8.67 -0.28 6.97
CA GLU A 169 9.72 -0.70 6.04
C GLU A 169 10.22 0.49 5.21
N GLU A 170 9.32 1.25 4.60
CA GLU A 170 9.65 2.48 3.85
C GLU A 170 10.40 3.51 4.71
N LYS A 171 10.12 3.54 6.03
CA LYS A 171 10.80 4.42 6.99
C LYS A 171 12.11 3.84 7.53
N GLY A 172 12.47 2.61 7.17
CA GLY A 172 13.66 1.91 7.68
C GLY A 172 13.59 1.55 9.17
N LYS A 173 12.38 1.47 9.75
CA LYS A 173 12.15 1.16 11.18
C LYS A 173 11.64 -0.25 11.43
N LEU A 174 11.58 -1.08 10.39
CA LEU A 174 11.09 -2.44 10.48
C LEU A 174 12.17 -3.34 11.11
N ILE A 175 12.15 -3.46 12.43
CA ILE A 175 13.04 -4.37 13.16
C ILE A 175 12.30 -5.71 13.31
N THR A 176 12.86 -6.75 12.70
CA THR A 176 12.31 -8.13 12.72
C THR A 176 13.22 -9.13 13.40
N GLU A 177 14.46 -8.77 13.70
CA GLU A 177 15.35 -9.63 14.46
C GLU A 177 15.25 -9.22 15.93
N LEU A 178 14.84 -10.17 16.77
CA LEU A 178 15.18 -10.10 18.19
C LEU A 178 16.71 -10.21 18.23
N PRO A 179 17.45 -9.21 18.74
CA PRO A 179 18.87 -9.38 18.97
C PRO A 179 19.08 -10.64 19.81
N ASP A 180 19.89 -11.59 19.33
CA ASP A 180 20.17 -12.88 20.00
C ASP A 180 20.66 -12.71 21.46
N ASN A 181 21.07 -11.49 21.82
CA ASN A 181 21.60 -11.13 23.13
C ASN A 181 20.55 -10.57 24.12
N LEU A 182 19.28 -10.46 23.74
CA LEU A 182 18.22 -10.06 24.66
C LEU A 182 17.62 -11.30 25.35
N LEU A 183 18.30 -11.77 26.39
CA LEU A 183 17.54 -12.10 27.61
C LEU A 183 16.63 -10.89 27.91
N PRO A 184 15.39 -11.09 28.40
CA PRO A 184 14.53 -9.97 28.73
C PRO A 184 15.32 -8.94 29.54
N ALA A 185 15.45 -7.71 29.03
CA ALA A 185 16.18 -6.63 29.71
C ALA A 185 15.62 -6.36 31.14
N HIS A 186 14.44 -6.90 31.41
CA HIS A 186 13.78 -6.93 32.71
C HIS A 186 13.54 -8.37 33.18
N SER A 187 14.54 -9.25 33.10
CA SER A 187 14.59 -10.42 33.99
C SER A 187 14.86 -9.87 35.40
N ILE A 188 13.82 -9.29 35.99
CA ILE A 188 13.81 -8.83 37.37
C ILE A 188 13.95 -10.11 38.18
N LYS A 189 15.15 -10.36 38.69
CA LYS A 189 15.39 -11.48 39.60
C LYS A 189 14.29 -11.46 40.67
N ASN A 190 13.60 -12.57 40.84
CA ASN A 190 12.58 -12.67 41.87
C ASN A 190 13.23 -12.36 43.23
N VAL A 191 12.53 -11.69 44.13
CA VAL A 191 13.03 -11.40 45.49
C VAL A 191 13.49 -12.68 46.19
N ASN A 192 12.86 -13.82 45.87
CA ASN A 192 13.28 -15.13 46.37
C ASN A 192 14.59 -15.62 45.77
N ASP A 193 14.87 -15.32 44.49
CA ASP A 193 16.12 -15.69 43.84
C ASP A 193 17.29 -14.89 44.41
N ILE A 194 17.07 -13.59 44.67
CA ILE A 194 18.06 -12.73 45.35
C ILE A 194 18.39 -13.27 46.74
N LYS A 195 17.37 -13.57 47.55
CA LYS A 195 17.57 -14.12 48.91
C LYS A 195 18.23 -15.50 48.89
N ARG A 196 17.96 -16.30 47.86
CA ARG A 196 18.61 -17.61 47.67
C ARG A 196 20.08 -17.44 47.32
N GLU A 197 20.41 -16.55 46.40
CA GLU A 197 21.80 -16.21 46.04
C GLU A 197 22.58 -15.67 47.25
N GLU A 198 21.99 -14.74 48.03
CA GLU A 198 22.58 -14.21 49.26
C GLU A 198 22.84 -15.30 50.31
N TYR A 199 21.89 -16.23 50.47
CA TYR A 199 22.03 -17.34 51.40
C TYR A 199 23.13 -18.32 50.94
N GLU A 200 23.19 -18.62 49.64
CA GLU A 200 24.22 -19.49 49.04
C GLU A 200 25.63 -18.88 49.14
N LEU A 201 25.75 -17.54 49.07
CA LEU A 201 27.02 -16.84 49.30
C LEU A 201 27.49 -16.93 50.76
N GLN A 202 26.58 -16.84 51.72
CA GLN A 202 26.92 -16.84 53.15
C GLN A 202 27.09 -18.26 53.74
N HIS A 203 26.33 -19.23 53.25
CA HIS A 203 26.22 -20.57 53.86
C HIS A 203 26.63 -21.70 52.89
N GLY A 204 27.06 -21.37 51.67
CA GLY A 204 27.37 -22.33 50.61
C GLY A 204 26.12 -23.08 50.14
N LYS A 205 26.31 -24.29 49.57
CA LYS A 205 25.21 -25.14 49.08
C LYS A 205 24.36 -25.79 50.19
N GLN A 206 24.44 -25.30 51.43
CA GLN A 206 23.65 -25.85 52.52
C GLN A 206 22.19 -25.46 52.36
N LEU A 207 21.29 -26.40 52.62
CA LEU A 207 19.86 -26.15 52.53
C LEU A 207 19.42 -25.24 53.68
N ASN A 208 18.59 -24.23 53.41
CA ASN A 208 18.09 -23.34 54.46
C ASN A 208 17.43 -24.15 55.59
N PRO A 209 17.74 -23.88 56.88
CA PRO A 209 17.27 -24.68 58.02
C PRO A 209 15.75 -24.82 58.08
N ARG A 210 15.00 -23.83 57.58
CA ARG A 210 13.54 -23.90 57.48
C ARG A 210 13.08 -24.97 56.49
N ILE A 211 13.77 -25.14 55.37
CA ILE A 211 13.48 -26.16 54.36
C ILE A 211 13.86 -27.54 54.90
N GLN A 212 14.98 -27.64 55.62
CA GLN A 212 15.37 -28.89 56.31
C GLN A 212 14.31 -29.32 57.32
N ALA A 213 13.77 -28.40 58.12
CA ALA A 213 12.70 -28.69 59.07
C ALA A 213 11.43 -29.21 58.39
N ILE A 214 11.03 -28.64 57.25
CA ILE A 214 9.86 -29.09 56.46
C ILE A 214 10.10 -30.47 55.84
N LEU A 215 11.31 -30.75 55.36
CA LEU A 215 11.66 -32.08 54.84
C LEU A 215 11.64 -33.12 55.95
N ASN A 216 12.12 -32.77 57.13
CA ASN A 216 12.14 -33.65 58.29
C ASN A 216 10.72 -33.93 58.80
N SER A 217 9.83 -32.94 58.80
CA SER A 217 8.42 -33.13 59.17
C SER A 217 7.62 -33.95 58.15
N LYS A 218 8.02 -33.94 56.87
CA LYS A 218 7.41 -34.79 55.82
C LYS A 218 7.95 -36.22 55.82
N LYS A 219 9.16 -36.45 56.36
CA LYS A 219 9.76 -37.79 56.50
C LYS A 219 9.24 -38.57 57.70
N THR A 220 8.37 -37.99 58.51
CA THR A 220 7.62 -38.69 59.55
C THR A 220 6.24 -39.06 58.96
N PRO A 221 6.07 -40.23 58.32
CA PRO A 221 4.73 -40.70 58.04
C PRO A 221 4.08 -41.12 59.37
N LEU A 222 2.81 -40.76 59.53
CA LEU A 222 1.91 -41.44 60.46
C LEU A 222 1.78 -42.91 60.07
#